data_AF-A0A6C0LEE5-F1
#
_entry.id   AF-A0A6C0LEE5-F1
#
_cell.length_a   1.000
_cell.length_b   1.000
_cell.length_c   1.000
_cell.angle_alpha   90.00
_cell.angle_beta   90.00
_cell.angle_gamma   90.00
#
_symmetry.space_group_name_H-M   'P 1'
#
loop_
_entity.id
_entity.type
_entity.pdbx_description
1 polymer ?
#
loop_
_entity_poly.entity_id
_entity_poly.type
_entity_poly.pdbx_seq_one_letter_code
_entity_poly.pdbx_strand_id
1 'polypeptide(L)'
;MEKANNKPEGKPETKPKTKDEKENIYNNLEKYIESNIEKKLNSLMETLPEKLPKEPTVAGYHNLTILQLYKNTLGTLIDIINDITEAYDKYDYLDTNNYIYIIIGILMKDGRKLYVGIIFVFLSFIIYFIDGASV
;
A
#
# COMPACT_ATOMS: atom_id res chain seq x y z
N MET A 1 -41.37 53.11 -41.04
CA MET A 1 -40.57 53.41 -39.83
C MET A 1 -40.61 52.16 -38.96
N GLU A 2 -39.50 51.45 -38.97
CA GLU A 2 -39.33 50.09 -38.45
C GLU A 2 -39.04 50.12 -36.94
N LYS A 3 -39.67 49.22 -36.19
CA LYS A 3 -39.62 49.16 -34.72
C LYS A 3 -38.35 48.39 -34.29
N ALA A 4 -37.46 49.06 -33.56
CA ALA A 4 -36.40 48.39 -32.80
C ALA A 4 -36.96 47.87 -31.47
N ASN A 5 -36.83 46.57 -31.25
CA ASN A 5 -37.22 45.87 -30.02
C ASN A 5 -35.94 45.51 -29.25
N ASN A 6 -35.77 46.11 -28.06
CA ASN A 6 -34.68 45.79 -27.14
C ASN A 6 -35.07 44.57 -26.29
N LYS A 7 -34.19 43.56 -26.19
CA LYS A 7 -34.23 42.52 -25.15
C LYS A 7 -32.80 42.29 -24.59
N PRO A 8 -32.64 42.13 -23.27
CA PRO A 8 -31.37 42.37 -22.58
C PRO A 8 -30.41 41.18 -22.54
N GLU A 9 -29.14 41.51 -22.28
CA GLU A 9 -27.96 40.66 -22.14
C GLU A 9 -28.12 39.56 -21.07
N GLY A 10 -27.82 38.31 -21.47
CA GLY A 10 -27.74 37.15 -20.60
C GLY A 10 -26.29 36.78 -20.28
N LYS A 11 -26.03 36.62 -18.98
CA LYS A 11 -24.84 36.06 -18.28
C LYS A 11 -24.22 34.85 -19.01
N PRO A 12 -22.88 34.66 -19.01
CA PRO A 12 -22.28 33.41 -19.49
C PRO A 12 -22.59 32.28 -18.50
N GLU A 13 -23.48 31.38 -18.90
CA GLU A 13 -23.73 30.11 -18.21
C GLU A 13 -22.50 29.20 -18.35
N THR A 14 -21.82 28.93 -17.24
CA THR A 14 -20.86 27.83 -17.12
C THR A 14 -21.61 26.51 -17.30
N LYS A 15 -21.50 25.92 -18.50
CA LYS A 15 -22.07 24.60 -18.81
C LYS A 15 -21.50 23.52 -17.87
N PRO A 16 -22.33 22.60 -17.35
CA PRO A 16 -21.88 21.49 -16.53
C PRO A 16 -21.05 20.50 -17.38
N LYS A 17 -19.88 20.10 -16.88
CA LYS A 17 -19.00 19.11 -17.54
C LYS A 17 -19.74 17.79 -17.73
N THR A 18 -19.99 17.43 -18.99
CA THR A 18 -20.71 16.24 -19.43
C THR A 18 -19.94 14.96 -19.11
N LYS A 19 -20.66 13.85 -18.91
CA LYS A 19 -20.12 12.51 -18.57
C LYS A 19 -19.03 12.02 -19.54
N ASP A 20 -19.08 12.47 -20.79
CA ASP A 20 -18.15 12.10 -21.87
C ASP A 20 -16.70 12.55 -21.62
N GLU A 21 -16.47 13.68 -20.93
CA GLU A 21 -15.11 14.12 -20.57
C GLU A 21 -14.48 13.26 -19.48
N LYS A 22 -15.29 12.77 -18.52
CA LYS A 22 -14.78 11.93 -17.43
C LYS A 22 -14.36 10.56 -17.95
N GLU A 23 -15.17 9.95 -18.80
CA GLU A 23 -14.86 8.66 -19.43
C GLU A 23 -13.58 8.71 -20.27
N ASN A 24 -13.36 9.82 -20.99
CA ASN A 24 -12.15 10.06 -21.77
C ASN A 24 -10.88 10.17 -20.89
N ILE A 25 -10.99 10.78 -19.71
CA ILE A 25 -9.87 10.88 -18.75
C ILE A 25 -9.55 9.50 -18.15
N TYR A 26 -10.54 8.71 -17.76
CA TYR A 26 -10.32 7.35 -17.24
C TYR A 26 -9.68 6.44 -18.29
N ASN A 27 -10.20 6.45 -19.52
CA ASN A 27 -9.65 5.65 -20.62
C ASN A 27 -8.22 6.08 -21.00
N ASN A 28 -7.89 7.38 -20.92
CA ASN A 28 -6.52 7.85 -21.11
C ASN A 28 -5.59 7.47 -19.96
N LEU A 29 -6.09 7.50 -18.72
CA LEU A 29 -5.32 7.11 -17.55
C LEU A 29 -5.02 5.61 -17.57
N GLU A 30 -6.01 4.78 -17.88
CA GLU A 30 -5.86 3.33 -18.02
C GLU A 30 -4.84 2.99 -19.11
N LYS A 31 -4.98 3.62 -20.28
CA LYS A 31 -4.04 3.45 -21.40
C LYS A 31 -2.62 3.94 -21.07
N TYR A 32 -2.49 4.99 -20.26
CA TYR A 32 -1.20 5.51 -19.80
C TYR A 32 -0.56 4.58 -18.75
N ILE A 33 -1.36 4.04 -17.82
CA ILE A 33 -0.90 3.08 -16.81
C ILE A 33 -0.46 1.79 -17.50
N GLU A 34 -1.28 1.23 -18.37
CA GLU A 34 -0.99 0.01 -19.13
C GLU A 34 0.30 0.16 -19.93
N SER A 35 0.42 1.21 -20.76
CA SER A 35 1.62 1.39 -21.59
C SER A 35 2.90 1.63 -20.79
N ASN A 36 2.84 2.37 -19.68
CA ASN A 36 4.04 2.65 -18.88
C ASN A 36 4.44 1.48 -17.98
N ILE A 37 3.46 0.76 -17.43
CA ILE A 37 3.72 -0.43 -16.62
C ILE A 37 4.24 -1.55 -17.51
N GLU A 38 3.62 -1.81 -18.66
CA GLU A 38 4.08 -2.84 -19.60
C GLU A 38 5.50 -2.55 -20.09
N LYS A 39 5.81 -1.30 -20.47
CA LYS A 39 7.17 -0.94 -20.90
C LYS A 39 8.19 -1.11 -19.79
N LYS A 40 7.85 -0.72 -18.56
CA LYS A 40 8.71 -0.93 -17.39
C LYS A 40 8.87 -2.42 -17.10
N LEU A 41 7.79 -3.21 -17.18
CA LEU A 41 7.81 -4.65 -16.93
C LEU A 41 8.66 -5.38 -17.99
N ASN A 42 8.44 -5.10 -19.27
CA ASN A 42 9.20 -5.70 -20.36
C ASN A 42 10.68 -5.30 -20.29
N SER A 43 10.98 -4.04 -20.01
CA SER A 43 12.37 -3.60 -19.79
C SER A 43 13.02 -4.29 -18.59
N LEU A 44 12.26 -4.55 -17.52
CA LEU A 44 12.75 -5.33 -16.37
C LEU A 44 12.94 -6.80 -16.73
N MET A 45 12.06 -7.39 -17.54
CA MET A 45 12.18 -8.78 -18.01
C MET A 45 13.35 -8.98 -18.96
N GLU A 46 13.63 -8.01 -19.83
CA GLU A 46 14.79 -8.03 -20.74
C GLU A 46 16.12 -7.78 -20.02
N THR A 47 16.10 -7.07 -18.89
CA THR A 47 17.30 -6.77 -18.09
C THR A 47 17.55 -7.79 -16.98
N LEU A 48 16.61 -8.70 -16.74
CA LEU A 48 16.79 -9.81 -15.80
C LEU A 48 17.70 -10.88 -16.44
N PRO A 49 18.79 -11.29 -15.78
CA PRO A 49 19.68 -12.33 -16.30
C PRO A 49 18.92 -13.65 -16.42
N GLU A 50 19.08 -14.32 -17.57
CA GLU A 50 18.42 -15.58 -17.95
C GLU A 50 18.67 -16.73 -16.96
N LYS A 51 19.68 -16.57 -16.09
CA LYS A 51 19.98 -17.47 -14.97
C LYS A 51 20.23 -16.65 -13.71
N LEU A 52 19.38 -16.89 -12.70
CA LEU A 52 19.57 -16.39 -11.36
C LEU A 52 20.94 -16.88 -10.84
N PRO A 53 21.86 -15.99 -10.42
CA PRO A 53 23.09 -16.43 -9.77
C PRO A 53 22.71 -17.23 -8.52
N LYS A 54 23.45 -18.34 -8.28
CA LYS A 54 23.28 -19.16 -7.08
C LYS A 54 23.28 -18.25 -5.86
N GLU A 55 22.25 -18.41 -5.01
CA GLU A 55 22.00 -17.58 -3.84
C GLU A 55 23.29 -17.29 -3.08
N PRO A 56 23.64 -16.03 -2.83
CA PRO A 56 24.81 -15.72 -2.02
C PRO A 56 24.54 -16.25 -0.61
N THR A 57 25.32 -17.25 -0.23
CA THR A 57 25.40 -17.75 1.13
C THR A 57 25.78 -16.59 2.04
N VAL A 58 24.88 -16.28 2.97
CA VAL A 58 25.00 -15.24 4.02
C VAL A 58 24.83 -13.80 3.52
N ALA A 59 23.65 -13.51 2.99
CA ALA A 59 23.23 -12.16 2.66
C ALA A 59 22.66 -11.47 3.91
N GLY A 60 23.44 -10.57 4.54
CA GLY A 60 22.93 -9.67 5.57
C GLY A 60 21.74 -8.85 5.05
N TYR A 61 20.94 -8.27 5.96
CA TYR A 61 19.70 -7.53 5.66
C TYR A 61 19.80 -6.49 4.52
N HIS A 62 21.01 -6.04 4.19
CA HIS A 62 21.32 -5.10 3.10
C HIS A 62 21.09 -5.64 1.67
N ASN A 63 20.92 -6.95 1.50
CA ASN A 63 20.76 -7.58 0.19
C ASN A 63 19.32 -8.00 -0.12
N LEU A 64 18.34 -7.61 0.72
CA LEU A 64 16.94 -7.93 0.49
C LEU A 64 16.37 -7.09 -0.65
N THR A 65 15.82 -7.76 -1.66
CA THR A 65 15.01 -7.09 -2.69
C THR A 65 13.70 -6.57 -2.11
N ILE A 66 13.08 -5.56 -2.73
CA ILE A 66 11.77 -5.03 -2.32
C ILE A 66 10.71 -6.15 -2.28
N LEU A 67 10.75 -7.07 -3.24
CA LEU A 67 9.84 -8.21 -3.30
C LEU A 67 10.02 -9.16 -2.11
N GLN A 68 11.28 -9.46 -1.75
CA GLN A 68 11.57 -10.30 -0.57
C GLN A 68 11.18 -9.58 0.72
N LEU A 69 11.44 -8.28 0.82
CA LEU A 69 11.04 -7.47 1.97
C LEU A 69 9.52 -7.51 2.16
N TYR A 70 8.75 -7.33 1.09
CA TYR A 70 7.30 -7.42 1.10
C TYR A 70 6.81 -8.82 1.52
N LYS A 71 7.32 -9.88 0.87
CA LYS A 71 6.95 -11.27 1.19
C LYS A 71 7.25 -11.61 2.65
N ASN A 72 8.44 -11.27 3.13
CA ASN A 72 8.87 -11.58 4.49
C ASN A 72 8.10 -10.74 5.53
N THR A 73 7.74 -9.50 5.19
CA THR A 73 6.92 -8.65 6.06
C THR A 73 5.51 -9.20 6.22
N LEU A 74 4.86 -9.59 5.11
CA LEU A 74 3.55 -10.24 5.17
C LEU A 74 3.60 -11.59 5.89
N GLY A 75 4.62 -12.41 5.62
CA GLY A 75 4.81 -13.68 6.33
C GLY A 75 4.95 -13.45 7.84
N THR A 76 5.74 -12.45 8.24
CA THR A 76 5.90 -12.08 9.65
C THR A 76 4.58 -11.62 10.28
N LEU A 77 3.74 -10.88 9.54
CA LEU A 77 2.43 -10.46 10.02
C LEU A 77 1.51 -11.66 10.30
N ILE A 78 1.46 -12.62 9.38
CA ILE A 78 0.65 -13.85 9.52
C ILE A 78 1.14 -14.66 10.72
N ASP A 79 2.46 -14.85 10.83
CA ASP A 79 3.09 -15.54 11.95
C ASP A 79 2.72 -14.91 13.30
N ILE A 80 2.76 -13.58 13.40
CA ILE A 80 2.39 -12.85 14.62
C ILE A 80 0.92 -13.08 14.95
N ILE A 81 0.03 -12.98 13.97
CA ILE A 81 -1.41 -13.20 14.18
C ILE A 81 -1.66 -14.63 14.71
N ASN A 82 -1.01 -15.63 14.10
CA ASN A 82 -1.14 -17.02 14.52
C ASN A 82 -0.59 -17.23 15.93
N ASP A 83 0.61 -16.74 16.23
CA ASP A 83 1.24 -16.89 17.54
C ASP A 83 0.43 -16.19 18.64
N ILE A 84 -0.17 -15.02 18.35
CA ILE A 84 -1.06 -14.31 19.28
C ILE A 84 -2.36 -15.10 19.49
N THR A 85 -2.93 -15.65 18.43
CA THR A 85 -4.16 -16.45 18.51
C THR A 85 -3.92 -17.71 19.34
N GLU A 86 -2.81 -18.41 19.10
CA GLU A 86 -2.42 -19.58 19.89
C GLU A 86 -2.15 -19.20 21.36
N ALA A 87 -1.50 -18.07 21.61
CA ALA A 87 -1.30 -17.55 22.96
C ALA A 87 -2.63 -17.17 23.63
N TYR A 88 -3.62 -16.70 22.88
CA TYR A 88 -4.94 -16.41 23.42
C TYR A 88 -5.67 -17.71 23.81
N ASP A 89 -5.64 -18.72 22.94
CA ASP A 89 -6.34 -20.00 23.15
C ASP A 89 -5.73 -20.85 24.28
N LYS A 90 -4.41 -20.79 24.46
CA LYS A 90 -3.71 -21.60 25.48
C LYS A 90 -3.79 -21.02 26.89
N TYR A 91 -4.05 -19.73 27.03
CA TYR A 91 -3.84 -19.01 28.28
C TYR A 91 -5.11 -18.30 28.74
N ASP A 92 -6.13 -19.10 29.05
CA ASP A 92 -7.46 -18.70 29.55
C ASP A 92 -7.41 -17.93 30.90
N TYR A 93 -6.26 -17.95 31.60
CA TYR A 93 -6.04 -17.28 32.90
C TYR A 93 -4.59 -16.77 33.05
N LEU A 94 -4.24 -15.67 32.40
CA LEU A 94 -2.98 -14.96 32.66
C LEU A 94 -3.21 -13.59 33.26
N ASP A 95 -2.43 -13.31 34.31
CA ASP A 95 -2.19 -11.96 34.81
C ASP A 95 -1.71 -11.08 33.64
N THR A 96 -2.28 -9.89 33.49
CA THR A 96 -2.09 -8.98 32.35
C THR A 96 -0.60 -8.73 32.07
N ASN A 97 0.21 -8.67 33.12
CA ASN A 97 1.65 -8.49 33.01
C ASN A 97 2.32 -9.64 32.25
N ASN A 98 1.94 -10.89 32.53
CA ASN A 98 2.52 -12.05 31.86
C ASN A 98 2.10 -12.13 30.38
N TYR A 99 0.86 -11.75 30.09
CA TYR A 99 0.37 -11.66 28.71
C TYR A 99 1.19 -10.65 27.88
N ILE A 100 1.48 -9.46 28.43
CA ILE A 100 2.32 -8.45 27.76
C ILE A 100 3.71 -9.01 27.43
N TYR A 101 4.36 -9.73 28.34
CA TYR A 101 5.67 -10.35 28.07
C TYR A 101 5.62 -11.39 26.96
N ILE A 102 4.55 -12.18 26.89
CA ILE A 102 4.34 -13.16 25.80
C ILE A 102 4.20 -12.43 24.46
N ILE A 103 3.38 -11.39 24.38
CA ILE A 103 3.20 -10.61 23.16
C ILE A 103 4.52 -9.96 22.72
N ILE A 104 5.26 -9.34 23.65
CA ILE A 104 6.59 -8.79 23.34
C ILE A 104 7.52 -9.89 22.82
N GLY A 105 7.50 -11.07 23.42
CA GLY A 105 8.28 -12.23 22.97
C GLY A 105 7.93 -12.68 21.55
N ILE A 106 6.64 -12.70 21.20
CA ILE A 106 6.15 -13.04 19.86
C ILE A 106 6.65 -12.02 18.81
N LEU A 107 6.56 -10.73 19.14
CA LEU A 107 7.00 -9.64 18.27
C LEU A 107 8.53 -9.58 18.13
N MET A 108 9.27 -9.85 19.21
CA MET A 108 10.73 -9.76 19.25
C MET A 108 11.45 -11.08 18.90
N LYS A 109 10.73 -12.10 18.44
CA LYS A 109 11.30 -13.37 17.99
C LYS A 109 12.39 -13.13 16.93
N ASP A 110 13.45 -13.92 16.97
CA ASP A 110 14.57 -13.76 16.05
C ASP A 110 14.13 -13.91 14.59
N GLY A 111 14.70 -13.07 13.72
CA GLY A 111 14.30 -12.96 12.32
C GLY A 111 13.10 -12.04 12.06
N ARG A 112 12.29 -11.68 13.08
CA ARG A 112 11.10 -10.83 12.88
C ARG A 112 11.33 -9.34 13.11
N LYS A 113 12.34 -8.97 13.91
CA LYS A 113 12.61 -7.61 14.40
C LYS A 113 12.56 -6.53 13.30
N LEU A 114 13.24 -6.76 12.18
CA LEU A 114 13.26 -5.82 11.05
C LEU A 114 11.87 -5.63 10.44
N TYR A 115 11.16 -6.74 10.20
CA TYR A 115 9.83 -6.72 9.60
C TYR A 115 8.77 -6.12 10.53
N VAL A 116 8.87 -6.39 11.84
CA VAL A 116 8.02 -5.74 12.86
C VAL A 116 8.23 -4.23 12.89
N GLY A 117 9.48 -3.77 12.77
CA GLY A 117 9.78 -2.35 12.63
C GLY A 117 9.10 -1.73 11.40
N ILE A 118 9.16 -2.40 10.25
CA ILE A 118 8.47 -1.96 9.02
C ILE A 118 6.95 -1.88 9.25
N ILE A 119 6.37 -2.91 9.86
CA ILE A 119 4.94 -2.96 10.20
C ILE A 119 4.54 -1.75 11.06
N PHE A 120 5.32 -1.41 12.10
CA PHE A 120 5.03 -0.25 12.95
C PHE A 120 5.17 1.09 12.24
N VAL A 121 6.13 1.24 11.32
CA VAL A 121 6.22 2.43 10.48
C VAL A 121 4.96 2.57 9.62
N PHE A 122 4.48 1.50 8.99
CA PHE A 122 3.24 1.53 8.22
C PHE A 122 2.00 1.81 9.09
N LEU A 123 1.88 1.18 10.26
CA LEU A 123 0.81 1.45 11.24
C LEU A 123 0.81 2.92 11.69
N SER A 124 1.99 3.52 11.89
CA SER A 124 2.08 4.94 12.27
C SER A 124 1.51 5.86 11.19
N PHE A 125 1.75 5.55 9.91
CA PHE A 125 1.13 6.28 8.81
C PHE A 125 -0.37 6.07 8.77
N ILE A 126 -0.85 4.83 8.95
CA ILE A 126 -2.29 4.53 8.99
C ILE A 126 -2.98 5.34 10.08
N ILE A 127 -2.44 5.36 11.30
CA ILE A 127 -2.98 6.14 12.42
C ILE A 127 -2.97 7.63 12.10
N TYR A 128 -1.86 8.15 11.57
CA TYR A 128 -1.75 9.56 11.15
C TYR A 128 -2.81 9.93 10.09
N PHE A 129 -3.04 9.07 9.11
CA PHE A 129 -4.05 9.30 8.07
C PHE A 129 -5.48 9.23 8.62
N ILE A 130 -5.77 8.30 9.53
CA ILE A 130 -7.09 8.19 10.17
C ILE A 130 -7.38 9.46 11.00
N ASP A 131 -6.41 9.91 11.79
CA ASP A 131 -6.54 11.10 12.63
C ASP A 131 -6.71 12.37 11.77
N GLY A 132 -5.91 12.49 10.70
CA GLY A 132 -6.02 13.60 9.74
C GLY A 132 -7.31 13.59 8.90
N ALA A 133 -7.97 12.44 8.72
CA ALA A 133 -9.25 12.34 8.00
C ALA A 133 -10.47 12.74 8.86
N SER A 134 -10.30 12.84 10.17
CA SER A 134 -11.37 13.24 11.11
C SER A 134 -11.50 14.76 11.27
N VAL A 135 -10.77 15.56 10.49
CA VAL A 135 -10.78 17.03 10.47
C VAL A 135 -11.64 17.57 9.32
#